data_AF-A0AB37YMZ3-F1
#
_entry.id   AF-A0AB37YMZ3-F1
#
_cell.length_a   1.000
_cell.length_b   1.000
_cell.length_c   1.000
_cell.angle_alpha   90.00
_cell.angle_beta   90.00
_cell.angle_gamma   90.00
#
_symmetry.space_group_name_H-M   'P 1'
#
loop_
_entity.id
_entity.type
_entity.pdbx_description
1 polymer ?
#
loop_
_entity_poly.entity_id
_entity_poly.type
_entity_poly.pdbx_seq_one_letter_code
_entity_poly.pdbx_strand_id
1 'polypeptide(L)' 'MIDWNRIDKEDYLLAMERSPIKDIEIRHLLQSALVDKINSREVFMRGIDISYYYEGYTEYDIEDL' A
#
# COMPACT_ATOMS: atom_id res chain seq x y z
N MET A 1 0.40 6.36 9.26
CA MET A 1 -0.17 6.19 7.92
C MET A 1 0.75 5.28 7.12
N ILE A 2 0.25 4.45 6.20
CA ILE A 2 1.09 3.59 5.36
C ILE A 2 1.33 4.31 4.04
N ASP A 3 2.59 4.47 3.68
CA ASP A 3 2.99 4.92 2.36
C ASP A 3 3.11 3.70 1.43
N TRP A 4 2.00 3.36 0.77
CA TRP A 4 1.90 2.19 -0.10
C TRP A 4 2.90 2.20 -1.26
N ASN A 5 3.37 3.39 -1.67
CA ASN A 5 4.41 3.51 -2.69
C ASN A 5 5.78 2.92 -2.26
N ARG A 6 5.96 2.65 -0.96
CA ARG A 6 7.18 2.01 -0.42
C ARG A 6 7.13 0.49 -0.40
N ILE A 7 6.00 -0.10 -0.76
CA ILE A 7 5.81 -1.55 -0.80
C ILE A 7 5.71 -1.96 -2.27
N ASP A 8 6.47 -2.96 -2.67
CA ASP A 8 6.33 -3.53 -4.02
C ASP A 8 5.02 -4.31 -4.12
N LYS A 9 4.37 -4.24 -5.29
CA LYS A 9 3.10 -4.92 -5.54
C LYS A 9 3.21 -6.43 -5.33
N GLU A 10 4.24 -7.06 -5.89
CA GLU A 10 4.41 -8.51 -5.83
C GLU A 10 4.73 -8.93 -4.39
N ASP A 11 5.57 -8.17 -3.68
CA ASP A 11 5.87 -8.42 -2.26
C ASP A 11 4.62 -8.33 -1.39
N TYR A 12 3.75 -7.34 -1.62
CA TYR A 12 2.47 -7.21 -0.92
C TYR A 12 1.57 -8.42 -1.18
N LEU A 13 1.37 -8.79 -2.45
CA LEU A 13 0.49 -9.90 -2.82
C LEU A 13 0.99 -11.24 -2.24
N LEU A 14 2.29 -11.53 -2.37
CA LEU A 14 2.90 -12.74 -1.79
C LEU A 14 2.76 -12.77 -0.26
N ALA A 15 2.99 -11.64 0.41
CA ALA A 15 2.86 -11.54 1.86
C ALA A 15 1.40 -11.73 2.30
N MET A 16 0.43 -11.24 1.52
CA MET A 16 -1.00 -11.42 1.78
C MET A 16 -1.44 -12.88 1.62
N GLU A 17 -0.98 -13.59 0.58
CA GLU A 17 -1.26 -15.02 0.38
C GLU A 17 -0.73 -15.89 1.52
N ARG A 18 0.42 -15.51 2.10
CA ARG A 18 1.05 -16.25 3.21
C ARG A 18 0.51 -15.85 4.58
N SER A 19 -0.16 -14.69 4.69
CA SER A 19 -0.66 -14.14 5.95
C SER A 19 -1.57 -15.07 6.77
N PRO A 20 -2.42 -15.95 6.19
CA PRO A 20 -3.21 -16.90 6.97
C PRO A 20 -2.38 -17.94 7.74
N ILE A 21 -1.16 -18.20 7.27
CA ILE A 21 -0.22 -19.13 7.89
C ILE A 21 0.74 -18.37 8.81
N LYS A 22 1.27 -17.25 8.33
CA LYS A 22 2.27 -16.44 9.05
C LYS A 22 2.26 -14.99 8.59
N ASP A 23 2.03 -14.08 9.53
CA ASP A 23 1.86 -12.65 9.31
C ASP A 23 3.16 -11.83 9.37
N ILE A 24 4.31 -12.47 9.64
CA ILE A 24 5.58 -11.77 9.87
C ILE A 24 5.99 -10.92 8.65
N GLU A 25 5.76 -11.44 7.45
CA GLU A 25 6.15 -10.80 6.19
C GLU A 25 5.33 -9.53 5.96
N ILE A 26 4.00 -9.62 5.99
CA ILE A 26 3.13 -8.45 5.84
C ILE A 26 3.37 -7.42 6.94
N ARG A 27 3.59 -7.86 8.19
CA ARG A 27 3.89 -6.95 9.30
C ARG A 27 5.20 -6.19 9.07
N HIS A 28 6.24 -6.85 8.55
CA HIS A 28 7.51 -6.20 8.28
C HIS A 28 7.40 -5.18 7.14
N LEU A 29 6.70 -5.52 6.06
CA LEU A 29 6.42 -4.61 4.94
C LEU A 29 5.64 -3.37 5.40
N LEU A 30 4.58 -3.56 6.18
CA LEU A 30 3.79 -2.43 6.70
C LEU A 30 4.61 -1.56 7.66
N GLN A 31 5.44 -2.16 8.51
CA GLN A 31 6.29 -1.42 9.45
C GLN A 31 7.33 -0.54 8.75
N SER A 32 7.95 -1.01 7.66
CA SER A 32 8.94 -0.23 6.91
C SER A 32 8.30 0.94 6.13
N ALA A 33 7.02 0.81 5.79
CA ALA A 33 6.24 1.81 5.07
C ALA A 33 5.50 2.83 5.97
N LEU A 34 5.65 2.75 7.29
CA LEU A 34 5.02 3.70 8.21
C LEU A 34 5.57 5.12 8.04
N VAL A 35 4.65 6.08 7.91
CA VAL A 35 4.93 7.52 7.92
C VAL A 35 4.05 8.25 8.94
N ASP A 36 4.64 9.24 9.60
CA ASP A 36 4.00 10.10 10.61
C ASP A 36 3.09 11.19 10.01
N LYS A 37 3.00 11.24 8.68
CA LYS A 37 2.21 12.23 7.93
C LYS A 37 0.72 11.87 7.84
N ILE A 38 0.07 11.58 8.97
CA ILE A 38 -1.32 11.10 9.02
C ILE A 38 -2.37 12.09 8.48
N ASN A 39 -2.06 13.38 8.48
CA ASN A 39 -2.95 14.45 7.99
C ASN A 39 -2.58 14.91 6.57
N SER A 40 -1.66 14.23 5.89
CA SER A 40 -1.24 14.61 4.54
C SER A 40 -2.21 14.04 3.51
N ARG A 41 -2.98 14.93 2.87
CA ARG A 41 -3.86 14.58 1.75
C ARG A 41 -3.10 13.92 0.60
N GLU A 42 -1.89 14.39 0.29
CA GLU A 42 -1.03 13.85 -0.78
C GLU A 42 -0.59 12.40 -0.51
N VAL A 43 -0.26 12.05 0.75
CA VAL A 43 0.05 10.66 1.10
C VAL A 43 -1.21 9.80 1.04
N PHE A 44 -2.37 10.39 1.32
CA PHE A 44 -3.66 9.69 1.26
C PHE A 44 -4.08 9.35 -0.17
N MET A 45 -4.13 10.35 -1.07
CA MET A 45 -4.58 10.13 -2.45
C MET A 45 -3.69 9.12 -3.16
N ARG A 46 -2.36 9.33 -3.15
CA ARG A 46 -1.41 8.36 -3.69
C ARG A 46 -1.53 6.98 -3.06
N GLY A 47 -1.82 6.91 -1.76
CA GLY A 47 -2.06 5.65 -1.08
C GLY A 47 -3.25 4.89 -1.65
N ILE A 48 -4.32 5.59 -2.03
CA ILE A 48 -5.47 4.96 -2.68
C ILE A 48 -5.11 4.55 -4.11
N ASP A 49 -4.44 5.40 -4.90
CA ASP A 49 -4.04 5.05 -6.27
C ASP A 49 -3.20 3.77 -6.31
N ILE A 50 -2.21 3.67 -5.43
CA ILE A 50 -1.35 2.47 -5.33
C ILE A 50 -2.16 1.25 -4.86
N SER A 51 -3.10 1.43 -3.93
CA SER A 51 -3.98 0.33 -3.50
C SER A 51 -4.84 -0.20 -4.65
N TYR A 52 -5.34 0.68 -5.52
CA TYR A 52 -6.10 0.28 -6.72
C TYR A 52 -5.19 -0.38 -7.77
N TYR A 53 -3.96 0.12 -7.92
CA TYR A 53 -2.93 -0.46 -8.80
C TYR A 53 -2.58 -1.91 -8.42
N TYR A 54 -2.51 -2.24 -7.13
CA TYR A 54 -2.27 -3.62 -6.68
C TYR A 54 -3.36 -4.57 -7.16
N GLU A 55 -4.61 -4.12 -7.19
CA GLU A 55 -5.76 -4.88 -7.66
C GLU A 55 -5.94 -4.83 -9.19
N GLY A 56 -5.07 -4.11 -9.90
CA GLY A 56 -5.05 -4.04 -11.37
C GLY A 56 -5.86 -2.89 -11.98
N TYR A 57 -6.29 -1.91 -11.17
CA TYR A 57 -6.97 -0.71 -11.65
C TYR A 57 -5.98 0.45 -11.81
N THR A 58 -5.78 0.92 -13.04
CA THR A 58 -4.82 2.00 -13.37
C THR A 58 -5.40 3.08 -14.27
N GLU A 59 -6.73 3.09 -14.44
CA GLU A 59 -7.40 3.93 -15.45
C GLU A 59 -7.53 5.40 -15.03
N TYR A 60 -7.54 5.67 -13.73
CA TYR A 60 -7.78 7.00 -13.17
C TYR A 60 -6.76 7.33 -12.08
N ASP A 61 -6.36 8.60 -12.02
CA ASP A 61 -5.67 9.18 -10.88
C ASP A 61 -6.72 9.83 -9.97
N ILE A 62 -6.70 9.50 -8.68
CA ILE A 62 -7.65 10.05 -7.70
C ILE A 62 -7.43 11.54 -7.46
N GLU A 63 -6.25 12.07 -7.75
CA GLU A 63 -6.03 13.51 -7.72
C GLU A 63 -6.79 14.27 -8.82
N ASP A 64 -7.15 13.59 -9.91
CA ASP A 64 -7.85 14.15 -11.07
C ASP A 64 -9.40 13.97 -11.02
N LEU A 65 -9.93 13.35 -9.96
CA LEU A 65 -11.36 13.08 -9.70
C LEU A 65 -12.01 14.12 -8.77
#